data_AF-A0A538B072-F1
#
_entry.id   AF-A0A538B072-F1
#
_cell.length_a   1.000
_cell.length_b   1.000
_cell.length_c   1.000
_cell.angle_alpha   90.00
_cell.angle_beta   90.00
_cell.angle_gamma   90.00
#
_symmetry.space_group_name_H-M   'P 1'
#
loop_
_entity.id
_entity.type
_entity.pdbx_description
1 polymer ?
#
loop_
_entity_poly.entity_id
_entity_poly.type
_entity_poly.pdbx_seq_one_letter_code
_entity_poly.pdbx_strand_id
1 'polypeptide(L)'
;MAQTEKQPNGQTSAVVSHGLLTSMAVVTAGVATVRDHWGDLSPTRREYLLERVLAHAGVVSDGLRDLARGLPEETVAQLEAQQRHRQ
;
A
#
# COMPACT_ATOMS: atom_id res chain seq x y z
N MET A 1 12.38 -40.43 7.15
CA MET A 1 11.31 -39.48 7.54
C MET A 1 11.85 -38.08 7.32
N ALA A 2 11.56 -37.49 6.15
CA ALA A 2 11.96 -36.11 5.85
C ALA A 2 10.87 -35.18 6.39
N GLN A 3 11.22 -34.40 7.41
CA GLN A 3 10.34 -33.37 7.96
C GLN A 3 10.20 -32.28 6.89
N THR A 4 8.97 -32.13 6.38
CA THR A 4 8.59 -31.05 5.47
C THR A 4 8.64 -29.75 6.26
N GLU A 5 9.74 -29.02 6.11
CA GLU A 5 9.93 -27.67 6.65
C GLU A 5 8.86 -26.77 6.01
N LYS A 6 7.76 -26.57 6.73
CA LYS A 6 6.63 -25.76 6.31
C LYS A 6 7.10 -24.31 6.25
N GLN A 7 7.43 -23.83 5.04
CA GLN A 7 7.88 -22.46 4.76
C GLN A 7 7.00 -21.41 5.48
N PRO A 8 7.54 -20.69 6.48
CA PRO A 8 6.81 -19.65 7.19
C PRO A 8 6.57 -18.39 6.34
N ASN A 9 7.28 -18.23 5.22
CA ASN A 9 7.27 -17.01 4.40
C ASN A 9 5.96 -16.76 3.62
N GLY A 10 5.24 -17.82 3.22
CA GLY A 10 4.03 -17.66 2.40
C GLY A 10 2.83 -17.06 3.15
N GLN A 11 2.69 -17.38 4.44
CA GLN A 11 1.58 -16.90 5.26
C GLN A 11 1.77 -15.43 5.66
N THR A 12 2.99 -15.05 6.05
CA THR A 12 3.32 -13.65 6.36
C THR A 12 3.16 -12.76 5.13
N SER A 13 3.59 -13.22 3.95
CA SER A 13 3.41 -12.49 2.70
C SER A 13 1.92 -12.26 2.37
N ALA A 14 1.09 -13.30 2.48
CA ALA A 14 -0.35 -13.18 2.21
C ALA A 14 -1.06 -12.19 3.16
N VAL A 15 -0.72 -12.21 4.46
CA VAL A 15 -1.29 -11.28 5.45
C VAL A 15 -0.86 -9.84 5.15
N VAL A 16 0.41 -9.61 4.83
CA VAL A 16 0.93 -8.27 4.47
C VAL A 16 0.25 -7.77 3.19
N SER A 17 0.18 -8.59 2.14
CA SER A 17 -0.50 -8.23 0.89
C SER A 17 -1.97 -7.88 1.10
N HIS A 18 -2.68 -8.65 1.94
CA HIS A 18 -4.07 -8.37 2.26
C HIS A 18 -4.25 -7.04 3.01
N GLY A 19 -3.37 -6.74 3.97
CA GLY A 19 -3.35 -5.45 4.68
C GLY A 19 -3.08 -4.27 3.75
N LEU A 20 -2.12 -4.41 2.82
CA LEU A 20 -1.81 -3.39 1.81
C LEU A 20 -3.00 -3.13 0.87
N LEU A 21 -3.65 -4.18 0.39
CA LEU A 21 -4.84 -4.06 -0.46
C LEU A 21 -6.00 -3.35 0.26
N THR A 22 -6.20 -3.67 1.54
CA THR A 22 -7.22 -3.03 2.38
C THR A 22 -6.96 -1.53 2.52
N SER A 23 -5.72 -1.16 2.84
CA SER A 23 -5.35 0.25 2.95
C SER A 23 -5.48 0.99 1.62
N MET A 24 -5.13 0.36 0.50
CA MET A 24 -5.33 0.96 -0.82
C MET A 24 -6.80 1.15 -1.18
N ALA A 25 -7.69 0.24 -0.78
CA ALA A 25 -9.13 0.43 -0.98
C ALA A 25 -9.63 1.70 -0.26
N VAL A 26 -9.14 1.97 0.96
CA VAL A 26 -9.47 3.21 1.68
C VAL A 26 -8.92 4.44 0.97
N VAL A 27 -7.68 4.40 0.47
CA VAL A 27 -7.10 5.50 -0.31
C VAL A 27 -7.95 5.79 -1.54
N THR A 28 -8.26 4.78 -2.35
CA THR A 28 -9.03 4.97 -3.59
C THR A 28 -10.44 5.47 -3.31
N ALA A 29 -11.14 4.90 -2.33
CA ALA A 29 -12.49 5.33 -1.97
C ALA A 29 -12.51 6.75 -1.38
N GLY A 30 -11.53 7.07 -0.53
CA GLY A 30 -11.40 8.41 0.07
C GLY A 30 -11.13 9.48 -0.98
N VAL A 31 -10.17 9.25 -1.88
CA VAL A 31 -9.86 10.17 -2.97
C VAL A 31 -11.07 10.34 -3.91
N ALA A 32 -11.74 9.26 -4.29
CA ALA A 32 -12.94 9.33 -5.13
C ALA A 32 -14.05 10.16 -4.46
N THR A 33 -14.32 9.90 -3.17
CA THR A 33 -15.33 10.64 -2.40
C THR A 33 -15.01 12.12 -2.33
N VAL A 34 -13.75 12.47 -2.03
CA VAL A 34 -13.30 13.86 -1.94
C VAL A 34 -13.40 14.55 -3.31
N ARG A 35 -13.02 13.87 -4.39
CA ARG A 35 -13.11 14.40 -5.76
C ARG A 35 -14.56 14.63 -6.20
N ASP A 36 -15.42 13.64 -6.00
CA ASP A 36 -16.78 13.62 -6.56
C ASP A 36 -17.75 14.48 -5.74
N HIS A 37 -17.47 14.69 -4.45
CA HIS A 37 -18.36 15.41 -3.52
C HIS A 37 -17.69 16.61 -2.83
N TRP A 38 -16.60 17.15 -3.39
CA TRP A 38 -15.86 18.25 -2.76
C TRP A 38 -16.79 19.38 -2.30
N GLY A 39 -17.66 19.87 -3.19
CA GLY A 39 -18.60 20.97 -2.92
C GLY A 39 -19.57 20.69 -1.77
N ASP A 40 -20.03 19.45 -1.64
CA ASP A 40 -21.07 19.04 -0.68
C ASP A 40 -20.49 18.66 0.70
N LEU A 41 -19.20 18.37 0.77
CA LEU A 41 -18.51 18.07 2.02
C LEU A 41 -18.27 19.34 2.82
N SER A 42 -18.59 19.31 4.12
CA SER A 42 -18.15 20.36 5.04
C SER A 42 -16.61 20.40 5.13
N PRO A 43 -15.99 21.55 5.43
CA PRO A 43 -14.53 21.64 5.57
C PRO A 43 -13.94 20.60 6.52
N THR A 44 -14.56 20.40 7.69
CA THR A 44 -14.14 19.39 8.67
C THR A 44 -14.21 17.96 8.11
N ARG A 45 -15.22 17.63 7.30
CA ARG A 45 -15.31 16.30 6.67
C ARG A 45 -14.27 16.11 5.57
N ARG A 46 -13.95 17.16 4.81
CA ARG A 46 -12.87 17.13 3.81
C ARG A 46 -11.53 16.82 4.48
N GLU A 47 -11.23 17.56 5.55
CA GLU A 47 -9.98 17.38 6.30
C GLU A 47 -9.88 15.99 6.91
N TYR A 48 -10.94 15.52 7.58
CA TYR A 48 -11.00 14.16 8.10
C TYR A 48 -10.77 13.08 7.04
N LEU A 49 -11.37 13.20 5.85
CA LEU A 49 -11.18 12.23 4.77
C LEU A 49 -9.76 12.28 4.22
N LEU A 50 -9.18 13.47 4.06
CA LEU A 50 -7.81 13.64 3.60
C LEU A 50 -6.80 13.08 4.61
N GLU A 51 -6.97 13.33 5.90
CA GLU A 51 -6.14 12.74 6.97
C GLU A 51 -6.19 11.21 6.93
N ARG A 52 -7.38 10.63 6.74
CA ARG A 52 -7.53 9.17 6.59
C ARG A 52 -6.83 8.63 5.35
N VAL A 53 -6.97 9.31 4.22
CA VAL A 53 -6.27 8.93 2.98
C VAL A 53 -4.75 8.96 3.20
N LEU A 54 -4.24 10.02 3.82
CA LEU A 54 -2.81 10.14 4.12
C LEU A 54 -2.31 9.05 5.06
N ALA A 55 -3.06 8.73 6.12
CA ALA A 55 -2.70 7.68 7.05
C ALA A 55 -2.58 6.31 6.35
N HIS A 56 -3.57 5.94 5.52
CA HIS A 56 -3.53 4.67 4.79
C HIS A 56 -2.48 4.65 3.67
N ALA A 57 -2.22 5.77 3.00
CA ALA A 57 -1.13 5.89 2.04
C ALA A 57 0.25 5.71 2.71
N GLY A 58 0.41 6.20 3.94
CA GLY A 58 1.59 5.97 4.77
C GLY A 58 1.80 4.49 5.07
N VAL A 59 0.76 3.80 5.56
CA VAL A 59 0.80 2.34 5.82
C VAL A 59 1.20 1.56 4.57
N VAL A 60 0.66 1.92 3.41
CA VAL A 60 1.02 1.27 2.13
C VAL A 60 2.48 1.51 1.79
N SER A 61 2.96 2.75 1.92
CA SER A 61 4.34 3.11 1.61
C SER A 61 5.34 2.39 2.52
N ASP A 62 5.07 2.32 3.81
CA ASP A 62 5.92 1.65 4.78
C ASP A 62 5.93 0.13 4.55
N GLY A 63 4.76 -0.48 4.35
CA GLY A 63 4.70 -1.91 4.08
C GLY A 63 5.35 -2.30 2.74
N LEU A 64 5.24 -1.47 1.70
CA LEU A 64 5.98 -1.69 0.44
C LEU A 64 7.49 -1.52 0.64
N ARG A 65 7.94 -0.57 1.46
CA ARG A 65 9.36 -0.39 1.80
C ARG A 65 9.90 -1.61 2.55
N ASP A 66 9.13 -2.13 3.51
CA ASP A 66 9.51 -3.32 4.28
C ASP A 66 9.61 -4.55 3.37
N LEU A 67 8.66 -4.73 2.44
CA LEU A 67 8.74 -5.77 1.42
C LEU A 67 9.96 -5.56 0.51
N ALA A 68 10.23 -4.33 0.08
CA ALA A 68 11.35 -3.99 -0.79
C ALA A 68 12.72 -4.29 -0.17
N ARG A 69 12.88 -4.11 1.16
CA ARG A 69 14.13 -4.48 1.86
C ARG A 69 14.42 -5.99 1.84
N GLY A 70 13.39 -6.82 1.60
CA GLY A 70 13.52 -8.27 1.45
C GLY A 70 13.61 -8.75 0.01
N LEU A 71 13.63 -7.84 -0.98
CA LEU A 71 13.65 -8.22 -2.40
C LEU A 71 15.06 -8.58 -2.88
N PRO A 72 15.19 -9.55 -3.81
CA PRO A 72 16.43 -9.78 -4.55
C PRO A 72 16.86 -8.51 -5.31
N GLU A 73 18.18 -8.28 -5.42
CA GLU A 73 18.77 -7.09 -6.07
C GLU A 73 18.22 -6.85 -7.50
N GLU A 74 17.99 -7.93 -8.25
CA GLU A 74 17.41 -7.86 -9.60
C GLU A 74 16.00 -7.25 -9.62
N THR A 75 15.18 -7.55 -8.60
CA THR A 75 13.83 -6.99 -8.49
C THR A 75 13.88 -5.51 -8.11
N VAL A 76 14.83 -5.12 -7.25
CA VAL A 76 15.06 -3.71 -6.90
C VAL A 76 15.46 -2.90 -8.14
N ALA A 77 16.41 -3.42 -8.94
CA ALA A 77 16.87 -2.78 -10.17
C ALA A 77 15.75 -2.56 -11.20
N GLN A 78 14.83 -3.53 -11.34
CA GLN A 78 13.65 -3.39 -12.22
C GLN A 78 12.67 -2.30 -11.73
N LEU A 79 12.40 -2.24 -10.43
CA LEU A 79 11.53 -1.20 -9.85
C LEU A 79 12.10 0.20 -10.07
N GLU A 80 13.42 0.39 -9.87
CA GLU A 80 14.10 1.67 -10.13
C GLU A 80 14.09 2.05 -11.63
N ALA A 81 14.21 1.07 -12.53
CA ALA A 81 14.08 1.32 -13.97
C ALA A 81 12.67 1.81 -14.34
N GLN A 82 11.62 1.21 -13.75
CA GLN A 82 10.23 1.63 -13.98
C GLN A 82 9.91 3.03 -13.43
N GLN A 83 10.55 3.44 -12.33
CA GLN A 83 10.38 4.79 -11.77
C GLN A 83 11.01 5.86 -12.68
N ARG A 84 12.20 5.59 -13.24
CA ARG A 84 12.89 6.50 -14.18
C ARG A 84 12.13 6.72 -15.48
N HIS A 85 11.33 5.75 -15.92
CA HIS A 85 10.49 5.87 -17.12
C HIS A 85 9.22 6.72 -16.93
N ARG A 86 8.84 7.05 -15.68
CA ARG A 86 7.62 7.82 -15.37
C ARG A 86 7.88 9.31 -15.07
N GLN A 87 9.14 9.74 -15.05
CA GLN A 87 9.54 11.15 -14.90
C GLN A 87 9.80 11.77 -16.28
#